data_AF-A0A7M1Q1S1-F1
#
_entry.id   AF-A0A7M1Q1S1-F1
#
_cell.length_a   1.000
_cell.length_b   1.000
_cell.length_c   1.000
_cell.angle_alpha   90.00
_cell.angle_beta   90.00
_cell.angle_gamma   90.00
#
_symmetry.space_group_name_H-M   'P 1'
#
loop_
_entity.id
_entity.type
_entity.pdbx_description
1 polymer ?
#
loop_
_entity_poly.entity_id
_entity_poly.type
_entity_poly.pdbx_seq_one_letter_code
_entity_poly.pdbx_strand_id
1 'polypeptide(L)'
;MSSSGEKLNILISMNSFKGCLSALEGNNIVKNTLKDYNFNIHQVPLVDGGTGSLEAWSYILKKQVQYVNTQNPINKTIKAPIIIDNNKAYIEMAQASGIHLTNKKIDILKKTTYGTGLLIKYALQKGCTDIYLGLGGSATHDLGTGIMRALGVKFYNSNSQELHTARDMLHLHHINTSELSINAQRANFTLLCDVNNKLCGEYGAAKVFAPQKGAYSEQLVNECELLSTVFVNYYKKQGIEFGKNSGDGAAGGIPALLSTLLNVKIKSGADYVLELCKVPQKIANFDLVITGEGRFDEQSFYGKGPGAIVELASKHMIPTIVLAGGYRNIKSSYKNVSLFSIVPYPCKLQSSFNNAANWLQDSALNAVKLFINGYTLGVRAK
;
A
#
# COMPACT_ATOMS: atom_id res chain seq x y z
N MET A 1 25.72 -19.18 -28.30
CA MET A 1 24.38 -19.01 -28.88
C MET A 1 23.73 -20.38 -28.90
N SER A 2 22.77 -20.63 -28.00
CA SER A 2 22.04 -21.90 -27.97
C SER A 2 21.08 -21.98 -29.16
N SER A 3 21.04 -23.14 -29.79
CA SER A 3 20.29 -23.52 -30.98
C SER A 3 18.79 -23.77 -30.73
N SER A 4 18.19 -23.00 -29.83
CA SER A 4 16.73 -22.87 -29.69
C SER A 4 16.44 -21.38 -29.53
N GLY A 5 15.86 -20.75 -30.56
CA GLY A 5 15.50 -19.32 -30.58
C GLY A 5 14.38 -18.93 -29.59
N GLU A 6 14.14 -19.72 -28.55
CA GLU A 6 13.14 -19.47 -27.53
C GLU A 6 13.62 -18.41 -26.54
N LYS A 7 12.79 -17.39 -26.34
CA LYS A 7 13.02 -16.34 -25.37
C LYS A 7 12.72 -16.85 -23.97
N LEU A 8 13.63 -16.62 -23.03
CA LEU A 8 13.33 -16.87 -21.61
C LEU A 8 12.29 -15.88 -21.11
N ASN A 9 11.28 -16.36 -20.41
CA ASN A 9 10.24 -15.57 -19.78
C ASN A 9 10.70 -15.11 -18.39
N ILE A 10 10.84 -13.80 -18.20
CA ILE A 10 11.37 -13.22 -16.96
C ILE A 10 10.27 -12.39 -16.31
N LEU A 11 9.95 -12.69 -15.06
CA LEU A 11 9.12 -11.83 -14.22
C LEU A 11 10.01 -10.86 -13.45
N ILE A 12 9.87 -9.57 -13.69
CA ILE A 12 10.43 -8.52 -12.85
C ILE A 12 9.29 -8.01 -11.97
N SER A 13 9.49 -8.02 -10.66
CA SER A 13 8.47 -7.60 -9.72
C SER A 13 9.08 -6.94 -8.50
N MET A 14 9.62 -5.74 -8.69
CA MET A 14 10.24 -4.94 -7.64
C MET A 14 9.18 -4.24 -6.79
N ASN A 15 9.42 -4.15 -5.48
CA ASN A 15 8.75 -3.21 -4.58
C ASN A 15 9.54 -1.89 -4.54
N SER A 16 8.94 -0.87 -3.92
CA SER A 16 9.63 0.39 -3.67
C SER A 16 10.88 0.20 -2.79
N PHE A 17 11.93 0.93 -3.12
CA PHE A 17 13.06 1.16 -2.22
C PHE A 17 12.73 2.44 -1.46
N LYS A 18 12.05 2.27 -0.31
CA LYS A 18 11.45 3.38 0.46
C LYS A 18 12.45 4.53 0.63
N GLY A 19 12.06 5.71 0.15
CA GLY A 19 12.85 6.94 0.24
C GLY A 19 13.80 7.20 -0.94
N CYS A 20 13.91 6.28 -1.92
CA CYS A 20 14.73 6.51 -3.11
C CYS A 20 14.09 6.09 -4.45
N LEU A 21 13.55 4.88 -4.59
CA LEU A 21 12.98 4.40 -5.86
C LEU A 21 11.53 3.93 -5.68
N SER A 22 10.66 4.34 -6.58
CA SER A 22 9.33 3.76 -6.74
C SER A 22 9.41 2.32 -7.25
N ALA A 23 8.35 1.55 -7.05
CA ALA A 23 8.28 0.19 -7.57
C ALA A 23 8.42 0.17 -9.10
N LEU A 24 7.80 1.13 -9.80
CA LEU A 24 7.85 1.23 -11.25
C LEU A 24 9.25 1.64 -11.73
N GLU A 25 9.91 2.59 -11.05
CA GLU A 25 11.30 2.96 -11.33
C GLU A 25 12.23 1.76 -11.19
N GLY A 26 12.14 1.02 -10.07
CA GLY A 26 12.93 -0.20 -9.87
C GLY A 26 12.70 -1.25 -10.96
N ASN A 27 11.44 -1.49 -11.32
CA ASN A 27 11.08 -2.41 -12.42
C ASN A 27 11.69 -1.95 -13.76
N ASN A 28 11.65 -0.66 -14.06
CA ASN A 28 12.17 -0.09 -15.31
C ASN A 28 13.69 -0.14 -15.37
N ILE A 29 14.38 0.14 -14.26
CA ILE A 29 15.84 0.02 -14.17
C ILE A 29 16.28 -1.40 -14.52
N VAL A 30 15.66 -2.40 -13.87
CA VAL A 30 16.01 -3.81 -14.13
C VAL A 30 15.68 -4.19 -15.57
N LYS A 31 14.49 -3.84 -16.08
CA LYS A 31 14.13 -4.11 -17.49
C LYS A 31 15.11 -3.51 -18.49
N ASN A 32 15.44 -2.22 -18.32
CA ASN A 32 16.33 -1.50 -19.24
C ASN A 32 17.75 -2.06 -19.19
N THR A 33 18.20 -2.52 -18.02
CA THR A 33 19.48 -3.23 -17.84
C THR A 33 19.55 -4.52 -18.66
N LEU A 34 18.40 -5.19 -18.84
CA LEU A 34 18.32 -6.48 -19.52
C LEU A 34 17.90 -6.38 -21.00
N LYS A 35 17.87 -5.17 -21.57
CA LYS A 35 17.37 -4.93 -22.94
C LYS A 35 18.12 -5.68 -24.04
N ASP A 36 19.41 -5.96 -23.83
CA ASP A 36 20.28 -6.61 -24.81
C ASP A 36 20.21 -8.16 -24.71
N TYR A 37 19.48 -8.69 -23.73
CA TYR A 37 19.22 -10.12 -23.60
C TYR A 37 17.96 -10.52 -24.37
N ASN A 38 17.95 -11.73 -24.91
CA ASN A 38 16.80 -12.29 -25.62
C ASN A 38 15.72 -12.80 -24.64
N PHE A 39 15.12 -11.90 -23.87
CA PHE A 39 14.11 -12.18 -22.86
C PHE A 39 12.73 -11.68 -23.25
N ASN A 40 11.71 -12.38 -22.78
CA ASN A 40 10.33 -11.90 -22.71
C ASN A 40 10.06 -11.39 -21.29
N ILE A 41 10.11 -10.06 -21.10
CA ILE A 41 10.04 -9.43 -19.78
C ILE A 41 8.59 -9.06 -19.43
N HIS A 42 8.14 -9.53 -18.26
CA HIS A 42 6.87 -9.17 -17.65
C HIS A 42 7.14 -8.36 -16.40
N GLN A 43 6.62 -7.13 -16.32
CA GLN A 43 6.83 -6.25 -15.17
C GLN A 43 5.57 -6.21 -14.30
N VAL A 44 5.75 -6.36 -13.00
CA VAL A 44 4.70 -6.23 -11.99
C VAL A 44 5.20 -5.31 -10.87
N PRO A 45 4.94 -3.99 -10.93
CA PRO A 45 5.35 -3.08 -9.85
C PRO A 45 4.55 -3.37 -8.58
N LEU A 46 5.21 -3.92 -7.55
CA LEU A 46 4.58 -4.22 -6.27
C LEU A 46 4.31 -2.94 -5.50
N VAL A 47 3.08 -2.75 -5.04
CA VAL A 47 2.67 -1.63 -4.20
C VAL A 47 1.80 -2.11 -3.04
N ASP A 48 1.96 -1.50 -1.88
CA ASP A 48 1.30 -1.86 -0.62
C ASP A 48 -0.04 -1.12 -0.39
N GLY A 49 -0.52 -0.40 -1.40
CA GLY A 49 -1.64 0.54 -1.27
C GLY A 49 -1.22 1.91 -0.71
N GLY A 50 0.07 2.16 -0.51
CA GLY A 50 0.63 3.46 -0.14
C GLY A 50 1.05 4.32 -1.33
N THR A 51 1.97 5.25 -1.06
CA THR A 51 2.48 6.21 -2.06
C THR A 51 3.05 5.51 -3.29
N GLY A 52 2.58 5.91 -4.47
CA GLY A 52 3.00 5.34 -5.75
C GLY A 52 2.10 4.22 -6.25
N SER A 53 1.02 3.90 -5.52
CA SER A 53 0.06 2.87 -5.94
C SER A 53 -0.72 3.30 -7.18
N LEU A 54 -1.09 4.57 -7.30
CA LEU A 54 -1.77 5.06 -8.51
C LEU A 54 -0.88 4.95 -9.75
N GLU A 55 0.42 5.21 -9.64
CA GLU A 55 1.36 5.05 -10.76
C GLU A 55 1.44 3.59 -11.20
N ALA A 56 1.58 2.67 -10.24
CA ALA A 56 1.60 1.23 -10.51
C ALA A 56 0.27 0.73 -11.12
N TRP A 57 -0.88 1.13 -10.57
CA TRP A 57 -2.18 0.74 -11.12
C TRP A 57 -2.43 1.35 -12.50
N SER A 58 -2.03 2.61 -12.74
CA SER A 58 -2.06 3.25 -14.06
C SER A 58 -1.28 2.43 -15.08
N TYR A 59 -0.07 1.99 -14.72
CA TYR A 59 0.77 1.13 -15.56
C TYR A 59 0.11 -0.23 -15.84
N ILE A 60 -0.36 -0.92 -14.80
CA ILE A 60 -0.94 -2.27 -14.91
C ILE A 60 -2.25 -2.26 -15.71
N LEU A 61 -3.15 -1.33 -15.38
CA LEU A 61 -4.47 -1.23 -16.00
C LEU A 61 -4.44 -0.56 -17.37
N LYS A 62 -3.31 0.10 -17.72
CA LYS A 62 -3.15 0.95 -18.91
C LYS A 62 -4.23 2.03 -18.97
N LYS A 63 -4.47 2.69 -17.83
CA LYS A 63 -5.48 3.75 -17.68
C LYS A 63 -4.82 5.04 -17.26
N GLN A 64 -5.35 6.15 -17.74
CA GLN A 64 -4.86 7.47 -17.35
C GLN A 64 -5.45 7.88 -16.00
N VAL A 65 -4.68 8.68 -15.27
CA VAL A 65 -5.13 9.37 -14.07
C VAL A 65 -6.02 10.56 -14.43
N GLN A 66 -7.12 10.72 -13.71
CA GLN A 66 -7.99 11.89 -13.76
C GLN A 66 -7.76 12.74 -12.51
N TYR A 67 -7.81 14.07 -12.64
CA TYR A 67 -7.65 14.97 -11.49
C TYR A 67 -9.00 15.54 -11.06
N VAL A 68 -9.33 15.38 -9.79
CA VAL A 68 -10.61 15.79 -9.20
C VAL A 68 -10.36 16.84 -8.13
N ASN A 69 -11.18 17.90 -8.11
CA ASN A 69 -11.15 18.88 -7.04
C ASN A 69 -11.57 18.21 -5.72
N THR A 70 -10.74 18.35 -4.71
CA THR A 70 -10.96 17.81 -3.37
C THR A 70 -10.35 18.74 -2.33
N GLN A 71 -10.21 18.27 -1.09
CA GLN A 71 -9.58 19.00 0.01
C GLN A 71 -8.41 18.20 0.56
N ASN A 72 -7.39 18.92 1.03
CA ASN A 72 -6.25 18.32 1.71
C ASN A 72 -6.60 18.02 3.20
N PRO A 73 -5.69 17.44 4.01
CA PRO A 73 -5.99 17.11 5.41
C PRO A 73 -6.44 18.30 6.28
N ILE A 74 -6.16 19.53 5.86
CA ILE A 74 -6.44 20.77 6.61
C ILE A 74 -7.50 21.64 5.91
N ASN A 75 -8.37 20.99 5.12
CA ASN A 75 -9.51 21.60 4.41
C ASN A 75 -9.16 22.64 3.34
N LYS A 76 -7.92 22.68 2.83
CA LYS A 76 -7.57 23.51 1.67
C LYS A 76 -7.92 22.78 0.38
N THR A 77 -8.54 23.49 -0.56
CA THR A 77 -8.86 22.95 -1.89
C THR A 77 -7.59 22.57 -2.64
N ILE A 78 -7.58 21.36 -3.19
CA ILE A 78 -6.51 20.81 -4.03
C ILE A 78 -7.11 20.00 -5.18
N LYS A 79 -6.29 19.58 -6.14
CA LYS A 79 -6.64 18.54 -7.10
C LYS A 79 -5.90 17.26 -6.73
N ALA A 80 -6.60 16.13 -6.71
CA ALA A 80 -6.00 14.82 -6.44
C ALA A 80 -6.30 13.83 -7.57
N PRO A 81 -5.34 12.97 -7.94
CA PRO A 81 -5.53 11.94 -8.95
C PRO A 81 -6.43 10.80 -8.49
N ILE A 82 -7.18 10.24 -9.44
CA ILE A 82 -8.00 9.03 -9.33
C ILE A 82 -7.94 8.27 -10.65
N ILE A 83 -8.04 6.95 -10.63
CA ILE A 83 -8.22 6.14 -11.85
C ILE A 83 -9.64 5.59 -11.85
N ILE A 84 -10.35 5.75 -12.97
CA ILE A 84 -11.64 5.11 -13.22
C ILE A 84 -11.45 4.11 -14.35
N ASP A 85 -11.81 2.85 -14.10
CA ASP A 85 -11.81 1.78 -15.08
C ASP A 85 -13.18 1.07 -15.06
N ASN A 86 -14.05 1.46 -15.99
CA ASN A 86 -15.44 1.02 -16.04
C ASN A 86 -16.17 1.30 -14.71
N ASN A 87 -16.58 0.24 -14.01
CA ASN A 87 -17.27 0.31 -12.72
C ASN A 87 -16.31 0.33 -11.51
N LYS A 88 -14.98 0.37 -11.73
CA LYS A 88 -13.96 0.37 -10.68
C LYS A 88 -13.33 1.74 -10.53
N ALA A 89 -13.10 2.15 -9.30
CA ALA A 89 -12.28 3.32 -9.00
C ALA A 89 -11.09 2.92 -8.12
N TYR A 90 -9.93 3.48 -8.43
CA TYR A 90 -8.71 3.29 -7.67
C TYR A 90 -8.28 4.65 -7.10
N ILE A 91 -8.19 4.71 -5.78
CA ILE A 91 -7.92 5.93 -5.01
C ILE A 91 -6.77 5.63 -4.08
N GLU A 92 -5.74 6.49 -4.08
CA GLU A 92 -4.70 6.49 -3.06
C GLU A 92 -5.00 7.61 -2.07
N MET A 93 -5.35 7.25 -0.82
CA MET A 93 -5.84 8.23 0.15
C MET A 93 -4.77 9.29 0.47
N ALA A 94 -3.49 8.96 0.33
CA ALA A 94 -2.39 9.91 0.54
C ALA A 94 -2.49 11.14 -0.37
N GLN A 95 -3.11 11.02 -1.53
CA GLN A 95 -3.23 12.11 -2.51
C GLN A 95 -4.25 13.18 -2.10
N ALA A 96 -5.15 12.89 -1.15
CA ALA A 96 -6.08 13.85 -0.58
C ALA A 96 -5.87 14.05 0.92
N SER A 97 -5.36 13.05 1.61
CA SER A 97 -5.30 13.00 3.08
C SER A 97 -3.94 12.49 3.58
N GLY A 98 -2.89 12.63 2.76
CA GLY A 98 -1.55 12.14 3.06
C GLY A 98 -0.65 13.11 3.80
N ILE A 99 0.36 12.55 4.46
CA ILE A 99 1.30 13.28 5.33
C ILE A 99 2.10 14.35 4.58
N HIS A 100 2.34 14.15 3.27
CA HIS A 100 3.06 15.10 2.43
C HIS A 100 2.26 16.38 2.09
N LEU A 101 0.94 16.38 2.33
CA LEU A 101 0.04 17.51 2.06
C LEU A 101 -0.16 18.44 3.26
N THR A 102 0.51 18.15 4.37
CA THR A 102 0.44 18.93 5.61
C THR A 102 1.81 18.99 6.26
N ASN A 103 2.00 19.97 7.13
CA ASN A 103 3.13 19.95 8.04
C ASN A 103 2.78 19.16 9.31
N LYS A 104 3.81 18.66 10.00
CA LYS A 104 3.65 17.92 11.24
C LYS A 104 3.39 18.81 12.48
N LYS A 105 3.54 20.14 12.37
CA LYS A 105 3.21 21.09 13.46
C LYS A 105 1.71 21.25 13.63
N ILE A 106 0.93 20.97 12.59
CA ILE A 106 -0.52 20.94 12.66
C ILE A 106 -0.94 19.72 13.48
N ASP A 107 -1.71 20.01 14.50
CA ASP A 107 -2.39 19.05 15.36
C ASP A 107 -3.10 17.96 14.56
N ILE A 108 -2.78 16.71 14.89
CA ILE A 108 -3.30 15.54 14.19
C ILE A 108 -4.83 15.43 14.25
N LEU A 109 -5.46 15.86 15.35
CA LEU A 109 -6.92 15.79 15.54
C LEU A 109 -7.68 16.91 14.82
N LYS A 110 -6.96 17.87 14.24
CA LYS A 110 -7.52 18.86 13.30
C LYS A 110 -7.49 18.38 11.85
N LYS A 111 -6.77 17.28 11.57
CA LYS A 111 -6.64 16.74 10.20
C LYS A 111 -7.81 15.83 9.89
N THR A 112 -8.28 15.86 8.66
CA THR A 112 -9.47 15.09 8.24
C THR A 112 -9.23 14.28 6.96
N THR A 113 -9.94 13.16 6.87
CA THR A 113 -10.05 12.33 5.66
C THR A 113 -11.15 12.79 4.69
N TYR A 114 -11.78 13.94 4.95
CA TYR A 114 -12.92 14.45 4.16
C TYR A 114 -12.63 14.52 2.66
N GLY A 115 -11.44 14.97 2.27
CA GLY A 115 -11.02 14.99 0.87
C GLY A 115 -10.96 13.60 0.21
N THR A 116 -10.53 12.57 0.95
CA THR A 116 -10.61 11.19 0.45
C THR A 116 -12.07 10.80 0.21
N GLY A 117 -12.97 11.16 1.12
CA GLY A 117 -14.40 10.95 0.96
C GLY A 117 -15.01 11.66 -0.26
N LEU A 118 -14.53 12.86 -0.60
CA LEU A 118 -14.94 13.56 -1.82
C LEU A 118 -14.51 12.83 -3.10
N LEU A 119 -13.32 12.20 -3.11
CA LEU A 119 -12.88 11.36 -4.24
C LEU A 119 -13.75 10.12 -4.39
N ILE A 120 -14.09 9.47 -3.27
CA ILE A 120 -15.01 8.32 -3.27
C ILE A 120 -16.39 8.76 -3.79
N LYS A 121 -16.92 9.88 -3.29
CA LYS A 121 -18.20 10.43 -3.75
C LYS A 121 -18.20 10.69 -5.25
N TYR A 122 -17.12 11.28 -5.78
CA TYR A 122 -16.96 11.49 -7.21
C TYR A 122 -17.00 10.17 -8.00
N ALA A 123 -16.26 9.15 -7.56
CA ALA A 123 -16.27 7.83 -8.19
C ALA A 123 -17.67 7.19 -8.22
N LEU A 124 -18.39 7.25 -7.10
CA LEU A 124 -19.76 6.75 -6.99
C LEU A 124 -20.73 7.51 -7.92
N GLN A 125 -20.55 8.83 -8.07
CA GLN A 125 -21.33 9.65 -9.02
C GLN A 125 -21.02 9.31 -10.48
N LYS A 126 -19.84 8.77 -10.77
CA LYS A 126 -19.46 8.22 -12.08
C LYS A 126 -19.96 6.80 -12.31
N GLY A 127 -20.73 6.23 -11.38
CA GLY A 127 -21.30 4.89 -11.50
C GLY A 127 -20.35 3.77 -11.10
N CYS A 128 -19.24 4.07 -10.40
CA CYS A 128 -18.37 3.03 -9.87
C CYS A 128 -19.08 2.25 -8.75
N THR A 129 -19.03 0.93 -8.82
CA THR A 129 -19.57 0.01 -7.81
C THR A 129 -18.49 -0.64 -6.98
N ASP A 130 -17.23 -0.60 -7.43
CA ASP A 130 -16.09 -1.22 -6.77
C ASP A 130 -15.01 -0.17 -6.50
N ILE A 131 -14.77 0.14 -5.23
CA ILE A 131 -13.84 1.17 -4.80
C ILE A 131 -12.61 0.51 -4.19
N TYR A 132 -11.45 0.66 -4.83
CA TYR A 132 -10.15 0.25 -4.32
C TYR A 132 -9.46 1.45 -3.67
N LEU A 133 -9.26 1.39 -2.36
CA LEU A 133 -8.70 2.48 -1.58
C LEU A 133 -7.38 2.07 -0.93
N GLY A 134 -6.29 2.65 -1.41
CA GLY A 134 -4.97 2.53 -0.81
C GLY A 134 -4.85 3.38 0.46
N LEU A 135 -4.39 2.78 1.57
CA LEU A 135 -4.37 3.41 2.90
C LEU A 135 -2.99 3.88 3.38
N GLY A 136 -1.92 3.63 2.64
CA GLY A 136 -0.59 4.04 3.07
C GLY A 136 -0.39 5.56 3.05
N GLY A 137 0.52 6.07 3.88
CA GLY A 137 0.93 7.49 3.84
C GLY A 137 -0.05 8.52 4.46
N SER A 138 -1.09 8.08 5.18
CA SER A 138 -2.08 8.96 5.83
C SER A 138 -1.48 10.01 6.78
N ALA A 139 -2.09 11.20 6.82
CA ALA A 139 -1.78 12.28 7.78
C ALA A 139 -2.66 12.26 9.04
N THR A 140 -3.75 11.49 9.03
CA THR A 140 -4.89 11.65 9.92
C THR A 140 -4.95 10.60 11.02
N HIS A 141 -5.72 10.92 12.06
CA HIS A 141 -6.21 9.98 13.07
C HIS A 141 -7.65 10.36 13.41
N ASP A 142 -8.54 10.30 12.42
CA ASP A 142 -9.95 10.69 12.53
C ASP A 142 -10.89 9.49 12.39
N LEU A 143 -10.38 8.26 12.41
CA LEU A 143 -11.11 7.01 12.21
C LEU A 143 -11.83 6.91 10.85
N GLY A 144 -11.53 7.77 9.87
CA GLY A 144 -12.31 7.84 8.63
C GLY A 144 -13.64 8.59 8.76
N THR A 145 -13.87 9.30 9.87
CA THR A 145 -15.08 10.13 10.05
C THR A 145 -15.20 11.18 8.96
N GLY A 146 -14.09 11.77 8.50
CA GLY A 146 -14.09 12.67 7.34
C GLY A 146 -14.66 12.01 6.08
N ILE A 147 -14.23 10.78 5.76
CA ILE A 147 -14.78 10.01 4.63
C ILE A 147 -16.29 9.83 4.79
N MET A 148 -16.74 9.36 5.96
CA MET A 148 -18.16 9.11 6.19
C MET A 148 -19.00 10.39 6.13
N ARG A 149 -18.48 11.52 6.63
CA ARG A 149 -19.12 12.83 6.51
C ARG A 149 -19.30 13.25 5.06
N ALA A 150 -18.29 13.08 4.21
CA ALA A 150 -18.40 13.38 2.78
C ALA A 150 -19.47 12.53 2.07
N LEU A 151 -19.69 11.31 2.57
CA LEU A 151 -20.69 10.36 2.08
C LEU A 151 -22.09 10.54 2.70
N GLY A 152 -22.26 11.49 3.64
CA GLY A 152 -23.56 11.88 4.20
C GLY A 152 -23.82 11.46 5.65
N VAL A 153 -22.86 10.83 6.33
CA VAL A 153 -23.01 10.52 7.76
C VAL A 153 -22.82 11.76 8.62
N LYS A 154 -23.70 11.95 9.59
CA LYS A 154 -23.62 13.05 10.57
C LYS A 154 -23.33 12.50 11.96
N PHE A 155 -22.52 13.21 12.72
CA PHE A 155 -22.11 12.84 14.07
C PHE A 155 -22.56 13.93 15.02
N TYR A 156 -23.09 13.58 16.20
CA TYR A 156 -23.65 14.54 17.14
C TYR A 156 -23.16 14.29 18.56
N ASN A 157 -23.04 15.37 19.34
CA ASN A 157 -22.89 15.29 20.80
C ASN A 157 -24.25 15.16 21.51
N SER A 158 -24.21 15.09 22.85
CA SER A 158 -25.41 14.99 23.70
C SER A 158 -26.37 16.19 23.59
N ASN A 159 -25.87 17.33 23.10
CA ASN A 159 -26.64 18.56 22.90
C ASN A 159 -27.20 18.67 21.46
N SER A 160 -27.13 17.59 20.68
CA SER A 160 -27.55 17.55 19.26
C SER A 160 -26.79 18.50 18.35
N GLN A 161 -25.59 18.94 18.74
CA GLN A 161 -24.72 19.74 17.87
C GLN A 161 -23.88 18.80 16.99
N GLU A 162 -23.78 19.14 15.70
CA GLU A 162 -23.00 18.35 14.75
C GLU A 162 -21.49 18.47 15.02
N LEU A 163 -20.78 17.35 14.92
CA LEU A 163 -19.34 17.20 15.15
C LEU A 163 -18.62 17.12 13.82
N HIS A 164 -17.49 17.82 13.71
CA HIS A 164 -16.81 17.98 12.42
C HIS A 164 -15.35 17.56 12.44
N THR A 165 -14.64 17.76 13.55
CA THR A 165 -13.23 17.41 13.68
C THR A 165 -13.05 16.11 14.45
N ALA A 166 -11.89 15.46 14.31
CA ALA A 166 -11.57 14.28 15.11
C ALA A 166 -11.58 14.58 16.62
N ARG A 167 -11.21 15.80 17.02
CA ARG A 167 -11.31 16.23 18.42
C ARG A 167 -12.75 16.35 18.88
N ASP A 168 -13.64 16.89 18.04
CA ASP A 168 -15.07 17.00 18.39
C ASP A 168 -15.67 15.63 18.67
N MET A 169 -15.22 14.60 17.95
CA MET A 169 -15.67 13.22 18.10
C MET A 169 -15.35 12.60 19.47
N LEU A 170 -14.52 13.23 20.31
CA LEU A 170 -14.39 12.86 21.73
C LEU A 170 -15.71 13.01 22.49
N HIS A 171 -16.62 13.85 21.99
CA HIS A 171 -17.95 14.09 22.55
C HIS A 171 -19.07 13.33 21.82
N LEU A 172 -18.71 12.29 21.05
CA LEU A 172 -19.68 11.52 20.27
C LEU A 172 -20.78 10.92 21.15
N HIS A 173 -22.03 11.21 20.78
CA HIS A 173 -23.22 10.66 21.42
C HIS A 173 -24.11 9.90 20.43
N HIS A 174 -24.21 10.36 19.17
CA HIS A 174 -25.08 9.78 18.16
C HIS A 174 -24.48 9.86 16.75
N ILE A 175 -24.57 8.77 16.00
CA ILE A 175 -24.23 8.70 14.56
C ILE A 175 -25.52 8.56 13.78
N ASN A 176 -25.80 9.51 12.89
CA ASN A 176 -26.91 9.45 11.96
C ASN A 176 -26.43 9.03 10.56
N THR A 177 -26.95 7.92 10.06
CA THR A 177 -26.66 7.37 8.73
C THR A 177 -27.81 7.53 7.72
N SER A 178 -28.88 8.25 8.06
CA SER A 178 -30.07 8.40 7.20
C SER A 178 -29.76 9.06 5.85
N GLU A 179 -28.73 9.91 5.80
CA GLU A 179 -28.27 10.60 4.59
C GLU A 179 -27.04 9.93 3.94
N LEU A 180 -26.61 8.77 4.45
CA LEU A 180 -25.53 8.02 3.84
C LEU A 180 -25.92 7.62 2.41
N SER A 181 -25.08 8.00 1.45
CA SER A 181 -25.27 7.73 0.03
C SER A 181 -25.65 6.27 -0.24
N ILE A 182 -26.80 6.06 -0.90
CA ILE A 182 -27.25 4.72 -1.31
C ILE A 182 -26.24 4.03 -2.23
N ASN A 183 -25.53 4.79 -3.07
CA ASN A 183 -24.47 4.25 -3.93
C ASN A 183 -23.27 3.78 -3.08
N ALA A 184 -22.96 4.46 -1.98
CA ALA A 184 -21.92 4.01 -1.07
C ALA A 184 -22.36 2.73 -0.34
N GLN A 185 -23.60 2.65 0.14
CA GLN A 185 -24.11 1.43 0.81
C GLN A 185 -24.08 0.19 -0.10
N ARG A 186 -24.30 0.37 -1.41
CA ARG A 186 -24.32 -0.71 -2.40
C ARG A 186 -22.95 -1.05 -3.00
N ALA A 187 -21.97 -0.17 -2.87
CA ALA A 187 -20.65 -0.38 -3.44
C ALA A 187 -19.82 -1.37 -2.61
N ASN A 188 -18.94 -2.10 -3.28
CA ASN A 188 -17.92 -2.92 -2.65
C ASN A 188 -16.66 -2.07 -2.43
N PHE A 189 -16.15 -2.06 -1.21
CA PHE A 189 -14.91 -1.39 -0.88
C PHE A 189 -13.81 -2.42 -0.66
N THR A 190 -12.69 -2.27 -1.35
CA THR A 190 -11.46 -3.02 -1.09
C THR A 190 -10.42 -2.05 -0.53
N LEU A 191 -10.16 -2.14 0.77
CA LEU A 191 -9.13 -1.35 1.43
C LEU A 191 -7.80 -2.08 1.31
N LEU A 192 -6.80 -1.42 0.75
CA LEU A 192 -5.48 -1.97 0.49
C LEU A 192 -4.49 -1.46 1.53
N CYS A 193 -4.07 -2.35 2.44
CA CYS A 193 -3.03 -2.07 3.43
C CYS A 193 -2.28 -3.34 3.85
N ASP A 194 -0.99 -3.18 4.14
CA ASP A 194 -0.12 -4.27 4.57
C ASP A 194 0.20 -4.24 6.09
N VAL A 195 -0.57 -3.48 6.87
CA VAL A 195 -0.42 -3.42 8.33
C VAL A 195 -1.51 -4.23 9.03
N ASN A 196 -1.12 -4.97 10.07
CA ASN A 196 -2.00 -5.87 10.82
C ASN A 196 -2.45 -5.28 12.17
N ASN A 197 -2.03 -4.05 12.49
CA ASN A 197 -2.33 -3.36 13.74
C ASN A 197 -3.85 -3.26 13.97
N LYS A 198 -4.26 -3.52 15.22
CA LYS A 198 -5.63 -3.28 15.67
C LYS A 198 -5.88 -1.79 15.89
N LEU A 199 -7.13 -1.42 16.15
CA LEU A 199 -7.48 -0.03 16.40
C LEU A 199 -6.83 0.52 17.68
N CYS A 200 -7.09 -0.13 18.81
CA CYS A 200 -6.60 0.26 20.14
C CYS A 200 -5.54 -0.71 20.68
N GLY A 201 -4.86 -0.32 21.76
CA GLY A 201 -3.93 -1.14 22.54
C GLY A 201 -2.47 -0.74 22.35
N GLU A 202 -1.56 -1.52 22.94
CA GLU A 202 -0.11 -1.28 22.89
C GLU A 202 0.42 -1.17 21.45
N TYR A 203 -0.09 -2.03 20.56
CA TYR A 203 0.23 -2.04 19.13
C TYR A 203 -0.88 -1.38 18.28
N GLY A 204 -1.70 -0.52 18.89
CA GLY A 204 -2.82 0.17 18.28
C GLY A 204 -2.41 1.34 17.37
N ALA A 205 -3.39 1.89 16.65
CA ALA A 205 -3.17 2.93 15.65
C ALA A 205 -2.53 4.20 16.24
N ALA A 206 -2.93 4.60 17.45
CA ALA A 206 -2.46 5.83 18.06
C ALA A 206 -0.99 5.71 18.45
N LYS A 207 -0.65 4.69 19.25
CA LYS A 207 0.70 4.49 19.76
C LYS A 207 1.73 4.23 18.66
N VAL A 208 1.36 3.48 17.62
CA VAL A 208 2.28 3.08 16.55
C VAL A 208 2.42 4.16 15.46
N PHE A 209 1.31 4.77 15.03
CA PHE A 209 1.31 5.61 13.82
C PHE A 209 1.05 7.10 14.06
N ALA A 210 0.48 7.51 15.19
CA ALA A 210 0.23 8.93 15.44
C ALA A 210 1.54 9.76 15.59
N PRO A 211 2.62 9.27 16.24
CA PRO A 211 3.85 10.04 16.39
C PRO A 211 4.46 10.50 15.07
N GLN A 212 4.56 9.60 14.08
CA GLN A 212 5.08 9.94 12.76
C GLN A 212 4.20 10.95 12.00
N LYS A 213 2.91 11.07 12.36
CA LYS A 213 1.92 11.99 11.77
C LYS A 213 1.82 13.36 12.47
N GLY A 214 2.60 13.57 13.55
CA GLY A 214 2.66 14.83 14.29
C GLY A 214 2.11 14.79 15.72
N ALA A 215 1.77 13.60 16.28
CA ALA A 215 1.45 13.46 17.69
C ALA A 215 2.73 13.37 18.54
N TYR A 216 3.34 14.52 18.84
CA TYR A 216 4.66 14.56 19.49
C TYR A 216 4.64 14.43 21.02
N SER A 217 3.52 14.75 21.66
CA SER A 217 3.36 14.58 23.10
C SER A 217 2.61 13.30 23.41
N GLU A 218 2.94 12.68 24.53
CA GLU A 218 2.21 11.53 25.06
C GLU A 218 0.72 11.87 25.27
N GLN A 219 0.42 13.09 25.73
CA GLN A 219 -0.96 13.59 25.83
C GLN A 219 -1.71 13.49 24.49
N LEU A 220 -1.11 13.93 23.38
CA LEU A 220 -1.78 13.93 22.08
C LEU A 220 -1.95 12.50 21.53
N VAL A 221 -1.02 11.60 21.84
CA VAL A 221 -1.17 10.16 21.55
C VAL A 221 -2.32 9.57 22.38
N ASN A 222 -2.43 9.93 23.66
CA ASN A 222 -3.51 9.49 24.54
C ASN A 222 -4.88 10.05 24.09
N GLU A 223 -4.96 11.28 23.58
CA GLU A 223 -6.19 11.81 22.97
C GLU A 223 -6.60 11.01 21.72
N CYS A 224 -5.65 10.58 20.88
CA CYS A 224 -5.93 9.71 19.73
C CYS A 224 -6.46 8.32 20.15
N GLU A 225 -5.85 7.73 21.20
CA GLU A 225 -6.32 6.46 21.77
C GLU A 225 -7.71 6.60 22.41
N LEU A 226 -7.96 7.73 23.09
CA LEU A 226 -9.25 8.05 23.68
C LEU A 226 -10.33 8.18 22.61
N LEU A 227 -10.04 8.87 21.50
CA LEU A 227 -10.95 8.95 20.34
C LEU A 227 -11.34 7.56 19.84
N SER A 228 -10.36 6.67 19.66
CA SER A 228 -10.63 5.27 19.26
C SER A 228 -11.52 4.55 20.28
N THR A 229 -11.26 4.75 21.57
CA THR A 229 -12.02 4.16 22.68
C THR A 229 -13.46 4.67 22.75
N VAL A 230 -13.71 5.95 22.43
CA VAL A 230 -15.06 6.51 22.35
C VAL A 230 -15.91 5.74 21.34
N PHE A 231 -15.39 5.46 20.15
CA PHE A 231 -16.10 4.66 19.14
C PHE A 231 -16.30 3.20 19.55
N VAL A 232 -15.29 2.58 20.16
CA VAL A 232 -15.42 1.22 20.73
C VAL A 232 -16.59 1.17 21.72
N ASN A 233 -16.67 2.13 22.64
CA ASN A 233 -17.75 2.19 23.63
C ASN A 233 -19.11 2.50 23.00
N TYR A 234 -19.16 3.38 22.00
CA TYR A 234 -20.37 3.73 21.27
C TYR A 234 -21.00 2.50 20.59
N TYR A 235 -20.21 1.73 19.84
CA TYR A 235 -20.69 0.53 19.16
C TYR A 235 -20.94 -0.63 20.11
N LYS A 236 -20.15 -0.78 21.17
CA LYS A 236 -20.38 -1.79 22.21
C LYS A 236 -21.76 -1.66 22.85
N LYS A 237 -22.24 -0.43 23.10
CA LYS A 237 -23.61 -0.18 23.62
C LYS A 237 -24.72 -0.64 22.67
N GLN A 238 -24.41 -0.80 21.39
CA GLN A 238 -25.33 -1.27 20.35
C GLN A 238 -25.15 -2.77 20.04
N GLY A 239 -24.29 -3.47 20.81
CA GLY A 239 -23.99 -4.88 20.57
C GLY A 239 -23.09 -5.14 19.36
N ILE A 240 -22.42 -4.10 18.82
CA ILE A 240 -21.54 -4.21 17.66
C ILE A 240 -20.09 -4.26 18.13
N GLU A 241 -19.33 -5.26 17.66
CA GLU A 241 -17.89 -5.31 17.87
C GLU A 241 -17.17 -4.34 16.92
N PHE A 242 -16.33 -3.46 17.48
CA PHE A 242 -15.65 -2.40 16.73
C PHE A 242 -14.13 -2.42 16.98
N GLY A 243 -13.34 -2.32 15.91
CA GLY A 243 -11.88 -2.11 16.00
C GLY A 243 -11.05 -3.31 16.48
N LYS A 244 -11.62 -4.53 16.46
CA LYS A 244 -10.98 -5.74 16.96
C LYS A 244 -10.19 -6.52 15.90
N ASN A 245 -10.48 -6.31 14.62
CA ASN A 245 -9.90 -7.07 13.53
C ASN A 245 -8.47 -6.64 13.25
N SER A 246 -7.69 -7.55 12.67
CA SER A 246 -6.36 -7.21 12.16
C SER A 246 -6.49 -6.22 11.01
N GLY A 247 -5.70 -5.14 11.05
CA GLY A 247 -5.74 -4.07 10.05
C GLY A 247 -6.69 -2.92 10.39
N ASP A 248 -7.54 -3.05 11.41
CA ASP A 248 -8.48 -1.99 11.83
C ASP A 248 -7.79 -0.67 12.19
N GLY A 249 -6.51 -0.73 12.62
CA GLY A 249 -5.72 0.44 12.94
C GLY A 249 -5.09 1.16 11.74
N ALA A 250 -5.21 0.62 10.52
CA ALA A 250 -4.61 1.22 9.35
C ALA A 250 -5.15 2.62 9.10
N ALA A 251 -4.28 3.50 8.59
CA ALA A 251 -4.60 4.90 8.30
C ALA A 251 -5.28 5.69 9.44
N GLY A 252 -5.02 5.33 10.71
CA GLY A 252 -5.65 6.01 11.86
C GLY A 252 -7.10 5.60 12.10
N GLY A 253 -7.42 4.33 11.83
CA GLY A 253 -8.72 3.72 12.17
C GLY A 253 -9.74 3.67 11.03
N ILE A 254 -9.35 4.01 9.80
CA ILE A 254 -10.27 4.05 8.65
C ILE A 254 -10.98 2.71 8.43
N PRO A 255 -10.28 1.54 8.42
CA PRO A 255 -10.97 0.28 8.19
C PRO A 255 -12.00 -0.07 9.27
N ALA A 256 -11.76 0.29 10.53
CA ALA A 256 -12.69 0.02 11.62
C ALA A 256 -14.07 0.67 11.36
N LEU A 257 -14.09 1.96 11.04
CA LEU A 257 -15.34 2.69 10.79
C LEU A 257 -16.00 2.32 9.47
N LEU A 258 -15.22 2.26 8.38
CA LEU A 258 -15.78 1.93 7.07
C LEU A 258 -16.36 0.51 7.08
N SER A 259 -15.69 -0.48 7.68
CA SER A 259 -16.18 -1.87 7.72
C SER A 259 -17.42 -2.05 8.59
N THR A 260 -17.68 -1.12 9.51
CA THR A 260 -18.88 -1.14 10.34
C THR A 260 -20.11 -0.61 9.59
N LEU A 261 -19.91 0.30 8.63
CA LEU A 261 -20.99 1.04 7.97
C LEU A 261 -21.17 0.71 6.47
N LEU A 262 -20.19 0.05 5.85
CA LEU A 262 -20.14 -0.23 4.41
C LEU A 262 -19.67 -1.67 4.15
N ASN A 263 -19.91 -2.17 2.94
CA ASN A 263 -19.43 -3.48 2.51
C ASN A 263 -17.93 -3.43 2.17
N VAL A 264 -17.09 -3.72 3.16
CA VAL A 264 -15.63 -3.58 3.07
C VAL A 264 -14.92 -4.94 3.13
N LYS A 265 -13.89 -5.09 2.30
CA LYS A 265 -12.86 -6.13 2.41
C LYS A 265 -11.50 -5.47 2.58
N ILE A 266 -10.76 -5.90 3.60
CA ILE A 266 -9.37 -5.51 3.76
C ILE A 266 -8.52 -6.54 3.04
N LYS A 267 -7.69 -6.08 2.11
CA LYS A 267 -6.72 -6.90 1.39
C LYS A 267 -5.35 -6.26 1.52
N SER A 268 -4.33 -7.07 1.37
CA SER A 268 -2.98 -6.56 1.13
C SER A 268 -2.90 -5.90 -0.24
N GLY A 269 -2.15 -4.81 -0.33
CA GLY A 269 -1.87 -4.14 -1.60
C GLY A 269 -1.06 -5.02 -2.54
N ALA A 270 0.02 -5.63 -2.05
CA ALA A 270 0.91 -6.42 -2.87
C ALA A 270 0.21 -7.67 -3.44
N ASP A 271 -0.52 -8.42 -2.62
CA ASP A 271 -1.31 -9.57 -3.09
C ASP A 271 -2.33 -9.15 -4.14
N TYR A 272 -3.01 -8.04 -3.91
CA TYR A 272 -3.99 -7.54 -4.87
C TYR A 272 -3.35 -7.24 -6.22
N VAL A 273 -2.15 -6.64 -6.25
CA VAL A 273 -1.40 -6.41 -7.49
C VAL A 273 -1.04 -7.72 -8.18
N LEU A 274 -0.57 -8.73 -7.43
CA LEU A 274 -0.26 -10.05 -7.97
C LEU A 274 -1.49 -10.75 -8.56
N GLU A 275 -2.63 -10.69 -7.87
CA GLU A 275 -3.92 -11.20 -8.33
C GLU A 275 -4.37 -10.46 -9.61
N LEU A 276 -4.28 -9.13 -9.62
CA LEU A 276 -4.65 -8.28 -10.74
C LEU A 276 -3.84 -8.62 -12.00
N CYS A 277 -2.54 -8.88 -11.84
CA CYS A 277 -1.63 -9.28 -12.91
C CYS A 277 -1.70 -10.78 -13.27
N LYS A 278 -2.48 -11.56 -12.52
CA LYS A 278 -2.61 -13.02 -12.65
C LYS A 278 -1.28 -13.76 -12.48
N VAL A 279 -0.41 -13.25 -11.59
CA VAL A 279 0.91 -13.86 -11.33
C VAL A 279 0.77 -15.27 -10.75
N PRO A 280 -0.09 -15.53 -9.74
CA PRO A 280 -0.24 -16.88 -9.18
C PRO A 280 -0.56 -17.97 -10.22
N GLN A 281 -1.31 -17.64 -11.26
CA GLN A 281 -1.70 -18.59 -12.32
C GLN A 281 -0.61 -18.77 -13.37
N LYS A 282 0.30 -17.81 -13.51
CA LYS A 282 1.31 -17.78 -14.58
C LYS A 282 2.71 -18.09 -14.09
N ILE A 283 2.94 -18.15 -12.77
CA ILE A 283 4.31 -18.13 -12.25
C ILE A 283 5.17 -19.30 -12.73
N ALA A 284 4.54 -20.47 -12.93
CA ALA A 284 5.20 -21.67 -13.43
C ALA A 284 5.72 -21.53 -14.88
N ASN A 285 5.27 -20.51 -15.61
CA ASN A 285 5.67 -20.25 -16.99
C ASN A 285 6.88 -19.31 -17.08
N PHE A 286 7.40 -18.80 -15.96
CA PHE A 286 8.60 -17.98 -15.95
C PHE A 286 9.85 -18.85 -15.73
N ASP A 287 10.92 -18.53 -16.45
CA ASP A 287 12.23 -19.17 -16.31
C ASP A 287 13.05 -18.53 -15.18
N LEU A 288 12.72 -17.28 -14.82
CA LEU A 288 13.38 -16.51 -13.77
C LEU A 288 12.43 -15.48 -13.18
N VAL A 289 12.50 -15.30 -11.86
CA VAL A 289 11.87 -14.20 -11.14
C VAL A 289 12.94 -13.27 -10.59
N ILE A 290 12.78 -11.97 -10.78
CA ILE A 290 13.61 -10.92 -10.19
C ILE A 290 12.71 -10.03 -9.33
N THR A 291 12.98 -9.97 -8.04
CA THR A 291 12.25 -9.12 -7.09
C THR A 291 13.23 -8.39 -6.17
N GLY A 292 12.72 -7.52 -5.30
CA GLY A 292 13.57 -6.75 -4.39
C GLY A 292 12.85 -5.61 -3.70
N GLU A 293 13.50 -5.10 -2.66
CA GLU A 293 13.07 -3.94 -1.88
C GLU A 293 14.23 -3.30 -1.12
N GLY A 294 13.99 -2.14 -0.51
CA GLY A 294 15.03 -1.42 0.25
C GLY A 294 15.62 -2.22 1.41
N ARG A 295 14.82 -3.05 2.08
CA ARG A 295 15.29 -3.92 3.16
C ARG A 295 14.53 -5.24 3.15
N PHE A 296 15.25 -6.35 2.96
CA PHE A 296 14.68 -7.69 2.90
C PHE A 296 15.04 -8.46 4.17
N ASP A 297 14.08 -8.76 5.04
CA ASP A 297 14.30 -9.53 6.29
C ASP A 297 13.12 -10.46 6.60
N GLU A 298 13.07 -11.07 7.79
CA GLU A 298 11.96 -11.98 8.16
C GLU A 298 10.58 -11.30 8.01
N GLN A 299 10.48 -9.98 8.21
CA GLN A 299 9.23 -9.24 8.04
C GLN A 299 8.80 -9.15 6.58
N SER A 300 9.73 -9.27 5.63
CA SER A 300 9.42 -9.34 4.21
C SER A 300 8.64 -10.60 3.83
N PHE A 301 8.72 -11.66 4.66
CA PHE A 301 7.93 -12.90 4.52
C PHE A 301 6.63 -12.85 5.34
N TYR A 302 6.63 -12.15 6.49
CA TYR A 302 5.40 -11.91 7.26
C TYR A 302 4.46 -10.90 6.57
N GLY A 303 5.02 -10.07 5.70
CA GLY A 303 4.33 -9.12 4.84
C GLY A 303 4.17 -9.66 3.43
N LYS A 304 3.13 -9.18 2.78
CA LYS A 304 2.83 -9.51 1.39
C LYS A 304 3.65 -8.57 0.49
N GLY A 305 4.27 -9.06 -0.58
CA GLY A 305 5.29 -8.28 -1.31
C GLY A 305 6.37 -9.15 -1.95
N PRO A 306 7.66 -8.74 -1.93
CA PRO A 306 8.76 -9.55 -2.45
C PRO A 306 8.82 -10.95 -1.82
N GLY A 307 8.57 -11.09 -0.51
CA GLY A 307 8.53 -12.40 0.15
C GLY A 307 7.42 -13.31 -0.39
N ALA A 308 6.22 -12.77 -0.62
CA ALA A 308 5.11 -13.53 -1.22
C ALA A 308 5.45 -14.04 -2.64
N ILE A 309 6.19 -13.25 -3.42
CA ILE A 309 6.70 -13.70 -4.72
C ILE A 309 7.75 -14.79 -4.57
N VAL A 310 8.69 -14.63 -3.63
CA VAL A 310 9.71 -15.65 -3.35
C VAL A 310 9.06 -16.96 -2.95
N GLU A 311 8.06 -16.94 -2.06
CA GLU A 311 7.32 -18.13 -1.65
C GLU A 311 6.58 -18.77 -2.82
N LEU A 312 5.86 -17.96 -3.60
CA LEU A 312 5.11 -18.43 -4.77
C LEU A 312 6.04 -19.04 -5.82
N ALA A 313 7.18 -18.41 -6.13
CA ALA A 313 8.16 -18.91 -7.09
C ALA A 313 8.81 -20.22 -6.60
N SER A 314 9.10 -20.29 -5.30
CA SER A 314 9.72 -21.48 -4.68
C SER A 314 8.80 -22.69 -4.66
N LYS A 315 7.47 -22.52 -4.55
CA LYS A 315 6.50 -23.61 -4.72
C LYS A 315 6.60 -24.28 -6.10
N HIS A 316 7.04 -23.54 -7.11
CA HIS A 316 7.23 -24.03 -8.48
C HIS A 316 8.70 -24.25 -8.84
N MET A 317 9.62 -24.12 -7.88
CA MET A 317 11.08 -24.25 -8.08
C MET A 317 11.65 -23.30 -9.15
N ILE A 318 11.01 -22.14 -9.34
CA ILE A 318 11.48 -21.15 -10.30
C ILE A 318 12.70 -20.41 -9.72
N PRO A 319 13.84 -20.34 -10.43
CA PRO A 319 14.98 -19.53 -10.02
C PRO A 319 14.54 -18.10 -9.67
N THR A 320 14.96 -17.61 -8.51
CA THR A 320 14.55 -16.30 -8.00
C THR A 320 15.75 -15.50 -7.53
N ILE A 321 15.90 -14.29 -8.08
CA ILE A 321 16.91 -13.31 -7.67
C ILE A 321 16.23 -12.24 -6.82
N VAL A 322 16.73 -12.01 -5.61
CA VAL A 322 16.30 -10.91 -4.74
C VAL A 322 17.40 -9.85 -4.69
N LEU A 323 17.07 -8.64 -5.12
CA LEU A 323 17.96 -7.47 -5.06
C LEU A 323 17.51 -6.55 -3.93
N ALA A 324 18.27 -6.49 -2.83
CA ALA A 324 17.88 -5.76 -1.63
C ALA A 324 18.85 -4.62 -1.30
N GLY A 325 18.35 -3.49 -0.80
CA GLY A 325 19.21 -2.42 -0.26
C GLY A 325 20.02 -2.88 0.96
N GLY A 326 19.43 -3.72 1.79
CA GLY A 326 20.11 -4.52 2.81
C GLY A 326 19.27 -5.72 3.19
N TYR A 327 19.88 -6.77 3.72
CA TYR A 327 19.15 -7.94 4.19
C TYR A 327 19.73 -8.48 5.50
N ARG A 328 18.90 -9.15 6.31
CA ARG A 328 19.32 -9.69 7.61
C ARG A 328 18.49 -10.92 8.01
N ASN A 329 19.13 -11.86 8.70
CA ASN A 329 18.48 -13.01 9.37
C ASN A 329 17.63 -13.88 8.44
N ILE A 330 17.98 -13.98 7.16
CA ILE A 330 17.26 -14.83 6.23
C ILE A 330 17.83 -16.23 6.35
N LYS A 331 17.15 -17.09 7.11
CA LYS A 331 17.36 -18.53 7.02
C LYS A 331 16.86 -18.96 5.65
N SER A 332 17.71 -18.96 4.62
CA SER A 332 17.31 -19.35 3.27
C SER A 332 17.02 -20.85 3.24
N SER A 333 15.79 -21.24 3.59
CA SER A 333 15.26 -22.59 3.38
C SER A 333 15.00 -22.86 1.89
N TYR A 334 14.95 -21.82 1.05
CA TYR A 334 14.66 -21.92 -0.38
C TYR A 334 15.93 -22.10 -1.22
N LYS A 335 16.08 -23.30 -1.81
CA LYS A 335 17.25 -23.67 -2.63
C LYS A 335 17.35 -22.92 -3.96
N ASN A 336 16.24 -22.40 -4.47
CA ASN A 336 16.11 -21.72 -5.76
C ASN A 336 16.27 -20.19 -5.66
N VAL A 337 16.62 -19.65 -4.50
CA VAL A 337 16.66 -18.21 -4.23
C VAL A 337 18.10 -17.74 -4.04
N SER A 338 18.49 -16.71 -4.80
CA SER A 338 19.76 -16.01 -4.65
C SER A 338 19.52 -14.59 -4.18
N LEU A 339 20.20 -14.17 -3.11
CA LEU A 339 20.04 -12.84 -2.51
C LEU A 339 21.28 -11.99 -2.74
N PHE A 340 21.08 -10.76 -3.21
CA PHE A 340 22.14 -9.79 -3.44
C PHE A 340 21.82 -8.50 -2.71
N SER A 341 22.81 -7.96 -1.99
CA SER A 341 22.81 -6.56 -1.60
C SER A 341 23.11 -5.72 -2.84
N ILE A 342 22.36 -4.66 -3.07
CA ILE A 342 22.71 -3.68 -4.11
C ILE A 342 23.81 -2.73 -3.62
N VAL A 343 23.99 -2.57 -2.30
CA VAL A 343 25.00 -1.68 -1.74
C VAL A 343 26.38 -2.36 -1.83
N PRO A 344 27.35 -1.79 -2.60
CA PRO A 344 28.62 -2.45 -2.90
C PRO A 344 29.68 -2.34 -1.80
N TYR A 345 29.56 -1.35 -0.92
CA TYR A 345 30.50 -1.11 0.18
C TYR A 345 29.82 -0.34 1.33
N PRO A 346 30.36 -0.41 2.57
CA PRO A 346 29.86 0.38 3.69
C PRO A 346 29.85 1.88 3.36
N CYS A 347 28.70 2.53 3.50
CA CYS A 347 28.55 3.96 3.20
C CYS A 347 27.43 4.60 4.04
N LYS A 348 27.31 5.94 3.96
CA LYS A 348 26.21 6.68 4.61
C LYS A 348 24.89 6.35 3.92
N LEU A 349 23.80 6.24 4.69
CA LEU A 349 22.46 5.93 4.18
C LEU A 349 22.02 6.87 3.05
N GLN A 350 22.28 8.18 3.19
CA GLN A 350 21.93 9.15 2.16
C GLN A 350 22.70 8.91 0.85
N SER A 351 23.98 8.53 0.95
CA SER A 351 24.77 8.14 -0.23
C SER A 351 24.19 6.89 -0.88
N SER A 352 23.68 5.93 -0.09
CA SER A 352 23.00 4.75 -0.62
C SER A 352 21.72 5.09 -1.36
N PHE A 353 20.92 6.02 -0.85
CA PHE A 353 19.69 6.47 -1.52
C PHE A 353 20.01 7.18 -2.84
N ASN A 354 21.01 8.06 -2.84
CA ASN A 354 21.38 8.82 -4.04
C ASN A 354 21.94 7.93 -5.16
N ASN A 355 22.58 6.80 -4.83
CA ASN A 355 23.17 5.87 -5.81
C ASN A 355 22.31 4.63 -6.08
N ALA A 356 21.14 4.51 -5.45
CA ALA A 356 20.31 3.31 -5.49
C ALA A 356 19.97 2.85 -6.92
N ALA A 357 19.72 3.78 -7.84
CA ALA A 357 19.41 3.46 -9.23
C ALA A 357 20.59 2.77 -9.95
N ASN A 358 21.79 3.36 -9.86
CA ASN A 358 22.99 2.83 -10.49
C ASN A 358 23.38 1.48 -9.90
N TRP A 359 23.30 1.37 -8.58
CA TRP A 359 23.61 0.13 -7.88
C TRP A 359 22.61 -0.99 -8.16
N LEU A 360 21.31 -0.68 -8.27
CA LEU A 360 20.31 -1.64 -8.69
C LEU A 360 20.60 -2.16 -10.11
N GLN A 361 20.97 -1.28 -11.03
CA GLN A 361 21.37 -1.64 -12.39
C GLN A 361 22.58 -2.58 -12.39
N ASP A 362 23.66 -2.22 -11.69
CA ASP A 362 24.90 -3.02 -11.66
C ASP A 362 24.66 -4.41 -11.04
N SER A 363 23.93 -4.47 -9.93
CA SER A 363 23.59 -5.73 -9.27
C SER A 363 22.66 -6.60 -10.11
N ALA A 364 21.66 -6.01 -10.78
CA ALA A 364 20.78 -6.75 -11.68
C ALA A 364 21.56 -7.36 -12.85
N LEU A 365 22.46 -6.59 -13.47
CA LEU A 365 23.29 -7.07 -14.57
C LEU A 365 24.16 -8.25 -14.14
N ASN A 366 24.86 -8.11 -13.01
CA ASN A 366 25.79 -9.14 -12.53
C ASN A 366 25.05 -10.41 -12.09
N ALA A 367 23.92 -10.28 -11.39
CA ALA A 367 23.12 -11.42 -10.97
C ALA A 367 22.55 -12.19 -12.18
N VAL A 368 22.06 -11.48 -13.21
CA VAL A 368 21.54 -12.13 -14.43
C VAL A 368 22.65 -12.75 -15.27
N LYS A 369 23.83 -12.15 -15.37
CA LYS A 369 25.00 -12.79 -16.01
C LYS A 369 25.33 -14.13 -15.35
N LEU A 370 25.32 -14.18 -14.02
CA LEU A 370 25.56 -15.42 -13.27
C LEU A 370 24.48 -16.47 -13.59
N PHE A 371 23.20 -16.07 -13.60
CA PHE A 371 22.10 -16.95 -13.98
C PHE A 371 22.27 -17.52 -15.40
N ILE A 372 22.58 -16.68 -16.40
CA ILE A 372 22.75 -17.11 -17.79
C ILE A 372 23.95 -18.04 -17.96
N ASN A 373 25.04 -17.79 -17.26
CA ASN A 373 26.19 -18.71 -17.27
C ASN A 373 25.80 -20.07 -16.67
N GLY A 374 25.08 -20.09 -15.56
CA GLY A 374 24.56 -21.32 -14.96
C GLY A 374 23.57 -22.06 -15.87
N TYR A 375 22.65 -21.34 -16.50
CA TYR A 375 21.71 -21.89 -17.48
C TYR A 375 22.45 -22.52 -18.67
N THR A 376 23.45 -21.81 -19.22
CA THR A 376 24.27 -22.29 -20.33
C THR A 376 25.03 -23.56 -19.96
N LEU A 377 25.58 -23.63 -18.74
CA LEU A 377 26.22 -24.85 -18.23
C LEU A 377 25.22 -26.01 -18.13
N GLY A 378 24.03 -25.77 -17.59
CA GLY A 378 22.97 -26.77 -17.49
C GLY A 378 22.50 -27.30 -18.85
N VAL A 379 22.38 -26.43 -19.85
CA VAL A 379 22.03 -26.83 -21.24
C VAL A 379 23.15 -27.66 -21.87
N ARG A 380 24.43 -27.33 -21.61
CA ARG A 380 25.57 -28.11 -22.13
C ARG A 380 25.76 -29.47 -21.46
N ALA A 381 25.25 -29.63 -20.24
CA ALA A 381 25.36 -30.86 -19.46
C ALA A 381 24.25 -31.88 -19.78
N LYS A 382 23.18 -31.45 -20.46
CA LYS A 382 22.16 -32.33 -21.07
C LYS A 382 22.64 -32.78 -22.43
#